data_AF-A0A952IFN1-F1
#
_entry.id   AF-A0A952IFN1-F1
#
_cell.length_a   1.000
_cell.length_b   1.000
_cell.length_c   1.000
_cell.angle_alpha   90.00
_cell.angle_beta   90.00
_cell.angle_gamma   90.00
#
_symmetry.space_group_name_H-M   'P 1'
#
loop_
_entity.id
_entity.type
_entity.pdbx_description
1 polymer ?
#
loop_
_entity_poly.entity_id
_entity_poly.type
_entity_poly.pdbx_seq_one_letter_code
_entity_poly.pdbx_strand_id
1 'polypeptide(L)'
;MSMSDVNMLGSTDIETTKVVSLAERRQALRPAGQPVGQPTSQPASQPAERSESKTRVGSANAGYHDSPSASLPPAEFKLLTFLDQMNFKASIEIDDLVWIRGHFSARIRDQIVAMVRKLLCQEFGRNMIQRDELIFIVRHRSAEALITGLLRVQFYANQIVLPEFNIFGERVDQNGVSVTWGVGRTAEEAGIERVKKRKRRNLRRR
;
A
#
# COMPACT_ATOMS: atom_id res chain seq x y z
N MET A 1 -46.45 59.72 1.81
CA MET A 1 -45.58 58.99 2.76
C MET A 1 -44.18 59.01 2.18
N SER A 2 -43.29 59.74 2.86
CA SER A 2 -41.89 59.94 2.49
C SER A 2 -41.06 58.91 3.25
N MET A 3 -40.13 58.24 2.56
CA MET A 3 -39.01 57.54 3.19
C MET A 3 -37.79 57.71 2.30
N SER A 4 -37.08 58.81 2.56
CA SER A 4 -35.64 58.88 2.47
C SER A 4 -35.04 57.82 3.40
N ASP A 5 -33.98 57.13 2.97
CA ASP A 5 -32.72 57.10 3.71
C ASP A 5 -31.65 56.34 2.91
N VAL A 6 -30.73 57.15 2.39
CA VAL A 6 -29.47 56.79 1.77
C VAL A 6 -28.51 56.44 2.90
N ASN A 7 -28.14 55.16 3.02
CA ASN A 7 -27.15 54.76 4.02
C ASN A 7 -25.73 54.78 3.43
N MET A 8 -24.90 55.46 4.18
CA MET A 8 -23.57 55.95 3.85
C MET A 8 -22.50 54.86 3.85
N LEU A 9 -21.52 55.10 2.98
CA LEU A 9 -20.24 54.42 2.83
C LEU A 9 -19.50 54.31 4.18
N GLY A 10 -19.10 53.09 4.54
CA GLY A 10 -18.20 52.78 5.64
C GLY A 10 -16.91 52.16 5.12
N SER A 11 -15.80 52.86 5.37
CA SER A 11 -14.41 52.50 5.11
C SER A 11 -14.02 51.08 5.53
N THR A 12 -13.10 50.48 4.78
CA THR A 12 -11.94 49.79 5.38
C THR A 12 -10.71 49.99 4.50
N ASP A 13 -9.75 50.72 5.04
CA ASP A 13 -8.38 50.82 4.55
C ASP A 13 -7.73 49.42 4.60
N ILE A 14 -7.16 48.98 3.48
CA ILE A 14 -6.40 47.73 3.42
C ILE A 14 -4.92 48.10 3.45
N GLU A 15 -4.31 47.89 4.61
CA GLU A 15 -2.86 47.99 4.82
C GLU A 15 -2.11 47.04 3.87
N THR A 16 -1.22 47.63 3.07
CA THR A 16 -0.28 46.93 2.20
C THR A 16 0.81 46.30 3.04
N THR A 17 0.63 45.03 3.41
CA THR A 17 1.69 44.23 4.05
C THR A 17 2.74 43.83 3.02
N LYS A 18 3.94 44.40 3.17
CA LYS A 18 5.16 44.00 2.48
C LYS A 18 5.53 42.56 2.83
N VAL A 19 5.38 41.64 1.89
CA VAL A 19 5.96 40.29 2.00
C VAL A 19 7.39 40.35 1.47
N VAL A 20 8.34 40.34 2.40
CA VAL A 20 9.78 40.23 2.11
C VAL A 20 10.05 38.84 1.53
N SER A 21 10.63 38.83 0.33
CA SER A 21 11.13 37.66 -0.39
C SER A 21 12.12 36.87 0.48
N LEU A 22 11.73 35.67 0.90
CA LEU A 22 12.57 34.69 1.56
C LEU A 22 13.02 33.62 0.55
N ALA A 23 13.64 34.06 -0.54
CA ALA A 23 14.09 33.21 -1.64
C ALA A 23 15.62 33.27 -1.83
N GLU A 24 16.43 33.23 -0.76
CA GLU A 24 17.89 33.20 -0.96
C GLU A 24 18.71 32.72 0.26
N ARG A 25 18.37 31.56 0.86
CA ARG A 25 19.16 31.03 1.98
C ARG A 25 19.27 29.51 2.09
N ARG A 26 19.49 28.84 0.95
CA ARG A 26 19.91 27.43 0.94
C ARG A 26 20.95 27.17 -0.14
N GLN A 27 22.15 27.71 0.06
CA GLN A 27 23.37 27.19 -0.51
C GLN A 27 24.41 27.01 0.61
N ALA A 28 25.30 26.06 0.39
CA ALA A 28 26.38 25.62 1.27
C ALA A 28 25.95 24.72 2.44
N LEU A 29 26.01 23.40 2.20
CA LEU A 29 26.77 22.43 2.99
C LEU A 29 26.74 21.10 2.23
N ARG A 30 27.57 20.99 1.19
CA ARG A 30 27.95 19.71 0.59
C ARG A 30 29.15 19.17 1.38
N PRO A 31 29.07 18.04 2.08
CA PRO A 31 30.27 17.35 2.53
C PRO A 31 30.89 16.59 1.36
N ALA A 32 32.19 16.82 1.21
CA ALA A 32 33.07 16.20 0.26
C ALA A 32 33.31 14.72 0.59
N GLY A 33 33.43 13.90 -0.47
CA GLY A 33 34.51 12.93 -0.58
C GLY A 33 34.39 11.59 0.15
N GLN A 34 34.57 10.53 -0.66
CA GLN A 34 35.18 9.22 -0.36
C GLN A 34 34.29 8.07 0.17
N PRO A 35 34.68 6.80 -0.06
CA PRO A 35 35.31 6.23 -1.26
C PRO A 35 34.54 5.01 -1.81
N VAL A 36 34.84 4.68 -3.07
CA VAL A 36 34.40 3.46 -3.77
C VAL A 36 35.08 2.24 -3.16
N GLY A 37 34.32 1.42 -2.43
CA GLY A 37 34.72 0.09 -2.00
C GLY A 37 34.07 -0.97 -2.89
N GLN A 38 34.87 -1.61 -3.75
CA GLN A 38 34.50 -2.82 -4.48
C GLN A 38 34.19 -3.97 -3.51
N PRO A 39 33.09 -4.72 -3.69
CA PRO A 39 32.99 -6.07 -3.20
C PRO A 39 33.55 -7.05 -4.23
N THR A 40 34.56 -7.77 -3.80
CA THR A 40 35.24 -8.89 -4.43
C THR A 40 34.26 -9.99 -4.86
N SER A 41 34.50 -10.53 -6.05
CA SER A 41 33.83 -11.69 -6.61
C SER A 41 34.21 -13.00 -5.90
N GLN A 42 33.29 -13.97 -6.00
CA GLN A 42 33.45 -15.45 -5.90
C GLN A 42 33.48 -16.13 -4.51
N PRO A 43 33.11 -17.43 -4.42
CA PRO A 43 32.83 -18.39 -5.49
C PRO A 43 31.45 -19.08 -5.44
N ALA A 44 31.00 -19.51 -6.63
CA ALA A 44 29.99 -20.54 -6.82
C ALA A 44 30.67 -21.92 -6.82
N SER A 45 30.19 -22.84 -5.99
CA SER A 45 30.40 -24.28 -6.11
C SER A 45 29.44 -24.97 -5.15
N GLN A 46 28.56 -25.84 -5.67
CA GLN A 46 28.35 -27.22 -5.19
C GLN A 46 27.11 -27.88 -5.85
N PRO A 47 27.03 -29.22 -5.85
CA PRO A 47 26.83 -30.01 -7.07
C PRO A 47 25.43 -30.60 -7.24
N ALA A 48 25.23 -31.19 -8.42
CA ALA A 48 24.16 -32.09 -8.77
C ALA A 48 24.38 -33.49 -8.15
N GLU A 49 23.37 -34.02 -7.45
CA GLU A 49 23.14 -35.45 -7.21
C GLU A 49 21.61 -35.64 -7.17
N ARG A 50 20.97 -36.15 -8.22
CA ARG A 50 20.76 -37.58 -8.55
C ARG A 50 20.42 -38.44 -7.33
N SER A 51 19.15 -38.82 -7.23
CA SER A 51 18.75 -40.08 -6.62
C SER A 51 17.45 -40.54 -7.28
N GLU A 52 17.63 -41.39 -8.29
CA GLU A 52 16.67 -42.40 -8.72
C GLU A 52 16.67 -43.50 -7.67
N SER A 53 15.51 -43.99 -7.27
CA SER A 53 15.22 -45.29 -6.63
C SER A 53 13.81 -45.20 -6.02
N LYS A 54 12.92 -46.17 -6.05
CA LYS A 54 12.95 -47.55 -6.53
C LYS A 54 11.53 -48.09 -6.37
N THR A 55 11.14 -48.91 -7.33
CA THR A 55 9.96 -49.77 -7.45
C THR A 55 9.49 -50.39 -6.13
N ARG A 56 8.16 -50.48 -5.91
CA ARG A 56 7.56 -51.77 -5.49
C ARG A 56 6.06 -51.87 -5.82
N VAL A 57 5.77 -52.81 -6.71
CA VAL A 57 4.48 -53.46 -6.91
C VAL A 57 4.25 -54.48 -5.79
N GLY A 58 3.03 -54.56 -5.28
CA GLY A 58 2.53 -55.60 -4.37
C GLY A 58 1.07 -55.25 -4.03
N SER A 59 0.09 -55.74 -4.79
CA SER A 59 -0.53 -57.07 -4.72
C SER A 59 -1.40 -57.27 -3.48
N ALA A 60 -2.66 -57.53 -3.80
CA ALA A 60 -3.84 -57.81 -2.98
C ALA A 60 -3.61 -58.42 -1.59
N ASN A 61 -4.41 -57.96 -0.63
CA ASN A 61 -5.07 -58.89 0.28
C ASN A 61 -6.45 -58.37 0.69
N ALA A 62 -7.45 -59.21 0.46
CA ALA A 62 -8.82 -59.03 0.91
C ALA A 62 -8.91 -59.36 2.39
N GLY A 63 -9.54 -58.48 3.15
CA GLY A 63 -9.81 -58.66 4.58
C GLY A 63 -10.98 -57.78 4.95
N TYR A 64 -12.19 -58.30 4.79
CA TYR A 64 -13.41 -57.74 5.37
C TYR A 64 -13.31 -57.89 6.89
N HIS A 65 -13.09 -56.78 7.60
CA HIS A 65 -13.42 -56.66 9.00
C HIS A 65 -14.28 -55.42 9.21
N ASP A 66 -15.39 -55.69 9.88
CA ASP A 66 -16.51 -54.84 10.21
C ASP A 66 -16.16 -53.88 11.36
N SER A 67 -16.75 -52.67 11.30
CA SER A 67 -16.88 -51.64 12.36
C SER A 67 -15.64 -50.82 12.81
N PRO A 68 -15.80 -49.61 13.41
CA PRO A 68 -16.75 -48.53 13.17
C PRO A 68 -16.06 -47.15 12.91
N SER A 69 -16.76 -46.27 12.18
CA SER A 69 -16.70 -44.80 12.28
C SER A 69 -15.37 -44.13 12.72
N ALA A 70 -14.40 -44.01 11.81
CA ALA A 70 -13.28 -43.09 11.96
C ALA A 70 -13.48 -41.89 11.00
N SER A 71 -14.14 -40.84 11.50
CA SER A 71 -14.17 -39.54 10.85
C SER A 71 -12.74 -39.00 10.75
N LEU A 72 -12.20 -39.00 9.53
CA LEU A 72 -10.98 -38.27 9.18
C LEU A 72 -11.11 -36.82 9.69
N PRO A 73 -10.20 -36.30 10.53
CA PRO A 73 -10.19 -34.88 10.81
C PRO A 73 -9.81 -34.17 9.51
N PRO A 74 -10.69 -33.32 8.94
CA PRO A 74 -10.44 -32.74 7.64
C PRO A 74 -9.27 -31.77 7.78
N ALA A 75 -8.23 -31.91 6.96
CA ALA A 75 -7.18 -30.91 6.85
C ALA A 75 -7.75 -29.49 6.60
N GLU A 76 -8.98 -29.40 6.09
CA GLU A 76 -9.79 -28.19 5.91
C GLU A 76 -10.09 -27.43 7.22
N PHE A 77 -10.32 -28.11 8.36
CA PHE A 77 -10.60 -27.43 9.64
C PHE A 77 -9.39 -26.68 10.20
N LYS A 78 -8.17 -27.14 9.89
CA LYS A 78 -6.92 -26.46 10.29
C LYS A 78 -6.68 -25.15 9.53
N LEU A 79 -7.08 -25.09 8.26
CA LEU A 79 -6.97 -23.85 7.48
C LEU A 79 -7.99 -22.80 7.93
N LEU A 80 -9.21 -23.24 8.28
CA LEU A 80 -10.26 -22.35 8.79
C LEU A 80 -9.87 -21.73 10.14
N THR A 81 -9.31 -22.51 11.07
CA THR A 81 -8.83 -21.98 12.36
C THR A 81 -7.62 -21.05 12.22
N PHE A 82 -6.73 -21.27 11.24
CA PHE A 82 -5.59 -20.37 11.01
C PHE A 82 -6.01 -19.04 10.37
N LEU A 83 -7.02 -19.05 9.51
CA LEU A 83 -7.60 -17.82 8.94
C LEU A 83 -8.42 -17.05 9.99
N ASP A 84 -9.00 -17.73 10.97
CA ASP A 84 -9.72 -17.13 12.09
C ASP A 84 -8.80 -16.47 13.13
N GLN A 85 -7.50 -16.81 13.13
CA GLN A 85 -6.49 -16.14 13.97
C GLN A 85 -6.00 -14.79 13.40
N MET A 86 -6.41 -14.43 12.18
CA MET A 86 -6.07 -13.15 11.56
C MET A 86 -7.04 -12.06 12.02
N ASN A 87 -6.91 -11.67 13.29
CA ASN A 87 -7.83 -10.78 13.98
C ASN A 87 -7.84 -9.34 13.47
N PHE A 88 -6.84 -8.94 12.68
CA PHE A 88 -6.71 -7.56 12.20
C PHE A 88 -6.70 -7.52 10.68
N LYS A 89 -7.47 -6.56 10.16
CA LYS A 89 -7.58 -6.26 8.74
C LYS A 89 -7.18 -4.82 8.51
N ALA A 90 -6.47 -4.59 7.42
CA ALA A 90 -6.21 -3.26 6.92
C ALA A 90 -6.89 -3.08 5.57
N SER A 91 -7.39 -1.87 5.36
CA SER A 91 -7.99 -1.43 4.11
C SER A 91 -7.11 -0.33 3.55
N ILE A 92 -6.56 -0.52 2.36
CA ILE A 92 -5.57 0.36 1.72
C ILE A 92 -6.09 0.80 0.36
N GLU A 93 -5.98 2.10 0.09
CA GLU A 93 -6.40 2.74 -1.17
C GLU A 93 -5.23 3.55 -1.72
N ILE A 94 -5.00 3.47 -3.03
CA ILE A 94 -4.08 4.38 -3.72
C ILE A 94 -4.79 5.70 -3.89
N ASP A 95 -4.19 6.76 -3.34
CA ASP A 95 -4.76 8.10 -3.42
C ASP A 95 -4.73 8.64 -4.85
N ASP A 96 -5.65 9.55 -5.16
CA ASP A 96 -5.76 10.24 -6.45
C ASP A 96 -5.87 9.28 -7.65
N LEU A 97 -6.24 8.02 -7.45
CA LEU A 97 -6.35 7.03 -8.52
C LEU A 97 -7.36 7.43 -9.61
N VAL A 98 -8.40 8.19 -9.24
CA VAL A 98 -9.35 8.80 -10.19
C VAL A 98 -8.65 9.82 -11.08
N TRP A 99 -7.81 10.70 -10.51
CA TRP A 99 -7.03 11.66 -11.26
C TRP A 99 -5.99 10.97 -12.15
N ILE A 100 -5.26 9.98 -11.61
CA ILE A 100 -4.31 9.15 -12.36
C ILE A 100 -5.01 8.48 -13.55
N ARG A 101 -6.27 8.02 -13.37
CA ARG A 101 -7.06 7.40 -14.42
C ARG A 101 -7.39 8.33 -15.58
N GLY A 102 -7.58 9.62 -15.31
CA GLY A 102 -7.81 10.64 -16.33
C GLY A 102 -6.54 11.14 -17.02
N HIS A 103 -5.38 11.07 -16.37
CA HIS A 103 -4.15 11.72 -16.84
C HIS A 103 -3.08 10.75 -17.36
N PHE A 104 -3.19 9.45 -17.07
CA PHE A 104 -2.20 8.45 -17.50
C PHE A 104 -2.83 7.28 -18.25
N SER A 105 -2.03 6.70 -19.15
CA SER A 105 -2.41 5.51 -19.91
C SER A 105 -2.67 4.31 -18.99
N ALA A 106 -3.53 3.39 -19.41
CA ALA A 106 -3.85 2.18 -18.65
C ALA A 106 -2.60 1.42 -18.20
N ARG A 107 -1.58 1.33 -19.07
CA ARG A 107 -0.29 0.70 -18.78
C ARG A 107 0.41 1.30 -17.55
N ILE A 108 0.47 2.64 -17.46
CA ILE A 108 1.11 3.32 -16.33
C ILE A 108 0.31 3.07 -15.04
N ARG A 109 -1.02 3.11 -15.12
CA ARG A 109 -1.88 2.82 -13.95
C ARG A 109 -1.67 1.39 -13.45
N ASP A 110 -1.65 0.43 -14.36
CA ASP A 110 -1.46 -0.97 -14.03
C ASP A 110 -0.06 -1.21 -13.44
N GLN A 111 0.95 -0.49 -13.94
CA GLN A 111 2.29 -0.50 -13.37
C GLN A 111 2.31 0.05 -11.93
N ILE A 112 1.65 1.19 -11.68
CA ILE A 112 1.53 1.76 -10.32
C ILE A 112 0.86 0.77 -9.37
N VAL A 113 -0.28 0.21 -9.78
CA VAL A 113 -1.02 -0.80 -9.00
C VAL A 113 -0.16 -2.03 -8.74
N ALA A 114 0.59 -2.50 -9.74
CA ALA A 114 1.50 -3.64 -9.61
C ALA A 114 2.66 -3.36 -8.64
N MET A 115 3.23 -2.14 -8.67
CA MET A 115 4.29 -1.72 -7.76
C MET A 115 3.79 -1.65 -6.32
N VAL A 116 2.64 -1.03 -6.06
CA VAL A 116 2.03 -1.00 -4.72
C VAL A 116 1.70 -2.42 -4.24
N ARG A 117 1.13 -3.26 -5.11
CA ARG A 117 0.90 -4.68 -4.77
C ARG A 117 2.18 -5.41 -4.44
N LYS A 118 3.29 -5.15 -5.16
CA LYS A 118 4.60 -5.74 -4.88
C LYS A 118 5.10 -5.34 -3.49
N LEU A 119 4.98 -4.06 -3.12
CA LEU A 119 5.34 -3.58 -1.77
C LEU A 119 4.52 -4.29 -0.69
N LEU A 120 3.19 -4.38 -0.87
CA LEU A 120 2.33 -5.11 0.05
C LEU A 120 2.77 -6.58 0.17
N CYS A 121 3.07 -7.24 -0.96
CA CYS A 121 3.51 -8.64 -0.96
C CYS A 121 4.83 -8.85 -0.23
N GLN A 122 5.75 -7.87 -0.30
CA GLN A 122 7.03 -7.93 0.39
C GLN A 122 6.85 -7.82 1.91
N GLU A 123 5.95 -6.94 2.37
CA GLU A 123 5.74 -6.72 3.81
C GLU A 123 4.86 -7.78 4.48
N PHE A 124 3.83 -8.29 3.77
CA PHE A 124 2.81 -9.14 4.38
C PHE A 124 2.71 -10.55 3.79
N GLY A 125 3.39 -10.82 2.68
CA GLY A 125 3.25 -12.06 1.92
C GLY A 125 2.05 -12.06 0.98
N ARG A 126 2.16 -12.83 -0.11
CA ARG A 126 1.18 -12.83 -1.22
C ARG A 126 -0.22 -13.29 -0.82
N ASN A 127 -0.30 -14.28 0.08
CA ASN A 127 -1.56 -14.91 0.47
C ASN A 127 -2.39 -14.06 1.44
N MET A 128 -1.81 -12.99 1.99
CA MET A 128 -2.46 -12.11 2.96
C MET A 128 -3.14 -10.91 2.29
N ILE A 129 -3.01 -10.77 0.97
CA ILE A 129 -3.45 -9.59 0.22
C ILE A 129 -4.58 -10.01 -0.71
N GLN A 130 -5.77 -9.48 -0.43
CA GLN A 130 -6.91 -9.53 -1.31
C GLN A 130 -7.04 -8.18 -2.02
N ARG A 131 -7.38 -8.21 -3.31
CA ARG A 131 -7.70 -7.00 -4.06
C ARG A 131 -9.20 -6.99 -4.34
N ASP A 132 -9.82 -5.87 -4.04
CA ASP A 132 -11.22 -5.60 -4.32
C ASP A 132 -11.31 -4.26 -5.07
N GLU A 133 -11.55 -4.32 -6.37
CA GLU A 133 -11.54 -3.18 -7.29
C GLU A 133 -10.30 -2.26 -7.15
N LEU A 134 -10.45 -1.18 -6.37
CA LEU A 134 -9.45 -0.11 -6.13
C LEU A 134 -8.81 -0.19 -4.73
N ILE A 135 -9.20 -1.19 -3.94
CA ILE A 135 -8.84 -1.35 -2.53
C ILE A 135 -8.04 -2.64 -2.38
N PHE A 136 -7.00 -2.58 -1.55
CA PHE A 136 -6.32 -3.76 -1.04
C PHE A 136 -6.77 -4.03 0.39
N ILE A 137 -7.09 -5.29 0.67
CA ILE A 137 -7.35 -5.77 2.01
C ILE A 137 -6.18 -6.65 2.43
N VAL A 138 -5.54 -6.29 3.54
CA VAL A 138 -4.45 -7.07 4.15
C VAL A 138 -4.93 -7.66 5.46
N ARG A 139 -4.56 -8.91 5.74
CA ARG A 139 -4.87 -9.59 7.00
C ARG A 139 -3.60 -9.85 7.79
N HIS A 140 -3.65 -9.67 9.10
CA HIS A 140 -2.50 -9.94 9.98
C HIS A 140 -2.95 -10.34 11.39
N ARG A 141 -2.13 -11.16 12.07
CA ARG A 141 -2.39 -11.63 13.45
C ARG A 141 -2.17 -10.58 14.53
N SER A 142 -1.30 -9.59 14.26
CA SER A 142 -0.91 -8.54 15.20
C SER A 142 -1.16 -7.16 14.59
N ALA A 143 -1.85 -6.29 15.34
CA ALA A 143 -2.13 -4.93 14.93
C ALA A 143 -0.85 -4.09 14.79
N GLU A 144 0.11 -4.25 15.70
CA GLU A 144 1.35 -3.47 15.69
C GLU A 144 2.18 -3.77 14.43
N ALA A 145 2.43 -5.04 14.16
CA ALA A 145 3.16 -5.46 12.96
C ALA A 145 2.43 -5.06 11.66
N LEU A 146 1.09 -5.09 11.66
CA LEU A 146 0.28 -4.59 10.56
C LEU A 146 0.52 -3.09 10.33
N ILE A 147 0.42 -2.28 11.39
CA ILE A 147 0.65 -0.83 11.33
C ILE A 147 2.08 -0.53 10.88
N THR A 148 3.09 -1.20 11.44
CA THR A 148 4.49 -1.01 11.06
C THR A 148 4.71 -1.32 9.57
N GLY A 149 4.17 -2.44 9.07
CA GLY A 149 4.24 -2.78 7.65
C GLY A 149 3.56 -1.73 6.77
N LEU A 150 2.38 -1.23 7.17
CA LEU A 150 1.64 -0.21 6.41
C LEU A 150 2.41 1.11 6.33
N LEU A 151 3.10 1.51 7.41
CA LEU A 151 3.96 2.69 7.41
C LEU A 151 5.13 2.55 6.43
N ARG A 152 5.75 1.36 6.36
CA ARG A 152 6.80 1.09 5.35
C ARG A 152 6.24 1.12 3.93
N VAL A 153 5.10 0.49 3.69
CA VAL A 153 4.42 0.54 2.38
C VAL A 153 4.11 1.98 1.99
N GLN A 154 3.59 2.79 2.92
CA GLN A 154 3.31 4.20 2.66
C GLN A 154 4.58 4.98 2.32
N PHE A 155 5.67 4.75 3.07
CA PHE A 155 6.95 5.39 2.80
C PHE A 155 7.50 5.03 1.41
N TYR A 156 7.50 3.76 1.03
CA TYR A 156 8.00 3.33 -0.26
C TYR A 156 7.06 3.64 -1.43
N ALA A 157 5.74 3.66 -1.20
CA ALA A 157 4.79 4.09 -2.22
C ALA A 157 5.05 5.55 -2.63
N ASN A 158 5.34 6.42 -1.67
CA ASN A 158 5.68 7.82 -1.93
C ASN A 158 6.98 7.99 -2.75
N GLN A 159 7.81 6.95 -2.88
CA GLN A 159 9.01 6.96 -3.72
C GLN A 159 8.75 6.45 -5.14
N ILE A 160 7.53 5.97 -5.43
CA ILE A 160 7.15 5.57 -6.78
C ILE A 160 7.03 6.84 -7.62
N VAL A 161 7.99 7.04 -8.51
CA VAL A 161 8.03 8.19 -9.42
C VAL A 161 6.97 8.04 -10.51
N LEU A 162 6.16 9.07 -10.67
CA LEU A 162 5.22 9.19 -11.80
C LEU A 162 5.95 9.75 -13.04
N PRO A 163 5.51 9.41 -14.26
CA PRO A 163 6.03 10.03 -15.46
C PRO A 163 5.89 11.56 -15.41
N GLU A 164 6.91 12.27 -15.90
CA GLU A 164 6.96 13.73 -15.85
C GLU A 164 5.82 14.39 -16.63
N PHE A 165 5.35 13.75 -17.69
CA PHE A 165 4.29 14.25 -18.56
C PHE A 165 3.08 13.32 -18.56
N ASN A 166 1.90 13.92 -18.54
CA ASN A 166 0.64 13.22 -18.66
C ASN A 166 0.30 12.93 -20.15
N ILE A 167 -0.83 12.27 -20.42
CA ILE A 167 -1.29 11.98 -21.79
C ILE A 167 -1.63 13.23 -22.62
N PHE A 168 -1.81 14.37 -21.97
CA PHE A 168 -2.08 15.67 -22.60
C PHE A 168 -0.80 16.47 -22.87
N GLY A 169 0.38 15.96 -22.47
CA GLY A 169 1.66 16.66 -22.60
C GLY A 169 1.91 17.72 -21.54
N GLU A 170 1.07 17.78 -20.50
CA GLU A 170 1.27 18.70 -19.37
C GLU A 170 2.21 18.08 -18.35
N ARG A 171 2.99 18.92 -17.67
CA ARG A 171 3.92 18.51 -16.63
C ARG A 171 3.18 18.17 -15.34
N VAL A 172 3.59 17.08 -14.69
CA VAL A 172 3.00 16.59 -13.45
C VAL A 172 3.90 16.97 -12.27
N ASP A 173 3.38 17.82 -11.38
CA ASP A 173 4.10 18.27 -10.17
C ASP A 173 3.97 17.30 -8.98
N GLN A 174 3.31 16.14 -9.15
CA GLN A 174 3.16 15.16 -8.08
C GLN A 174 4.44 14.35 -7.84
N ASN A 175 4.98 14.48 -6.63
CA ASN A 175 6.22 13.82 -6.19
C ASN A 175 6.07 12.33 -5.81
N GLY A 176 5.05 11.64 -6.32
CA GLY A 176 4.92 10.18 -6.19
C GLY A 176 3.54 9.68 -5.79
N VAL A 177 3.43 8.38 -5.58
CA VAL A 177 2.15 7.69 -5.32
C VAL A 177 1.87 7.64 -3.82
N SER A 178 0.83 8.34 -3.37
CA SER A 178 0.39 8.26 -1.97
C SER A 178 -0.66 7.17 -1.76
N VAL A 179 -0.68 6.60 -0.55
CA VAL A 179 -1.66 5.60 -0.13
C VAL A 179 -2.30 6.01 1.19
N THR A 180 -3.60 5.80 1.32
CA THR A 180 -4.33 5.95 2.58
C THR A 180 -4.78 4.59 3.08
N TRP A 181 -4.64 4.35 4.38
CA TRP A 181 -5.00 3.09 5.00
C TRP A 181 -5.73 3.26 6.33
N GLY A 182 -6.61 2.32 6.63
CA GLY A 182 -7.25 2.14 7.94
C GLY A 182 -7.06 0.71 8.44
N VAL A 183 -7.16 0.51 9.74
CA VAL A 183 -7.00 -0.79 10.42
C VAL A 183 -8.21 -1.01 11.31
N GLY A 184 -8.70 -2.24 11.36
CA GLY A 184 -9.81 -2.67 12.21
C GLY A 184 -9.80 -4.18 12.39
N ARG A 185 -10.74 -4.71 13.18
CA ARG A 185 -10.95 -6.16 13.30
C ARG A 185 -11.73 -6.71 12.09
N THR A 186 -12.57 -5.87 11.48
CA THR A 186 -13.30 -6.18 10.26
C THR A 186 -12.80 -5.34 9.08
N ALA A 187 -13.10 -5.78 7.85
CA ALA A 187 -12.74 -5.02 6.65
C ALA A 187 -13.54 -3.72 6.56
N GLU A 188 -14.77 -3.72 7.05
CA GLU A 188 -15.65 -2.56 7.12
C GLU A 188 -15.10 -1.51 8.09
N GLU A 189 -14.73 -1.90 9.32
CA GLU A 189 -14.11 -1.01 10.30
C GLU A 189 -12.83 -0.38 9.76
N ALA A 190 -11.97 -1.20 9.14
CA ALA A 190 -10.76 -0.71 8.49
C ALA A 190 -11.05 0.28 7.35
N GLY A 191 -12.13 0.05 6.59
CA GLY A 191 -12.62 0.96 5.56
C GLY A 191 -13.11 2.30 6.12
N ILE A 192 -13.88 2.26 7.21
CA ILE A 192 -14.38 3.47 7.90
C ILE A 192 -13.21 4.33 8.40
N GLU A 193 -12.24 3.72 9.09
CA GLU A 193 -11.05 4.43 9.57
C GLU A 193 -10.22 5.02 8.41
N ARG A 194 -10.10 4.31 7.29
CA ARG A 194 -9.45 4.83 6.06
C ARG A 194 -10.16 6.09 5.54
N VAL A 195 -11.48 6.03 5.38
CA VAL A 195 -12.28 7.15 4.87
C VAL A 195 -12.22 8.34 5.82
N LYS A 196 -12.25 8.11 7.14
CA LYS A 196 -12.09 9.15 8.17
C LYS A 196 -10.73 9.83 8.08
N LYS A 197 -9.64 9.08 7.95
CA LYS A 197 -8.30 9.63 7.72
C LYS A 197 -8.22 10.46 6.43
N ARG A 198 -8.80 9.96 5.33
CA ARG A 198 -8.88 10.69 4.06
C ARG A 198 -9.62 12.02 4.19
N LYS A 199 -10.78 12.02 4.84
CA LYS A 199 -11.56 13.24 5.13
C LYS A 199 -10.75 14.23 5.96
N ARG A 200 -10.08 13.77 7.02
CA ARG A 200 -9.23 14.61 7.88
C ARG A 200 -8.04 15.23 7.12
N ARG A 201 -7.42 14.46 6.22
CA ARG A 201 -6.34 14.96 5.36
C ARG A 201 -6.86 16.06 4.41
N ASN A 202 -8.00 15.84 3.78
CA ASN A 202 -8.59 16.79 2.85
C ASN A 202 -9.00 18.09 3.55
N LEU A 203 -9.48 18.02 4.80
CA LEU A 203 -9.80 19.20 5.60
C LEU A 203 -8.56 20.05 5.90
N ARG A 204 -7.39 19.44 6.10
CA ARG A 204 -6.12 20.17 6.36
C ARG A 204 -5.50 20.82 5.12
N ARG A 205 -5.97 20.47 3.93
CA ARG A 205 -5.50 21.03 2.66
C ARG A 205 -6.38 22.18 2.15
N ARG A 206 -7.52 22.42 2.80
CA ARG A 206 -8.38 23.58 2.57
C ARG A 206 -8.00 24.68 3.54
#